data_AF-A0A1X0JWG4-F1
#
_entry.id   AF-A0A1X0JWG4-F1
#
_cell.length_a   1.000
_cell.length_b   1.000
_cell.length_c   1.000
_cell.angle_alpha   90.00
_cell.angle_beta   90.00
_cell.angle_gamma   90.00
#
_symmetry.space_group_name_H-M   'P 1'
#
loop_
_entity.id
_entity.type
_entity.pdbx_description
1 polymer ?
#
loop_
_entity_poly.entity_id
_entity_poly.type
_entity_poly.pdbx_seq_one_letter_code
_entity_poly.pdbx_strand_id
1 'polypeptide(L)' 'MALITAFRFRNDRTVHFRTQVECGWTYDRSGNEPRILQLETYASDGTTSQVLQLDKSRAEDLLAIIREVFPDLVR' A
#
# COMPACT_ATOMS: atom_id res chain seq x y z
N MET A 1 10.04 -5.19 -6.52
CA MET A 1 8.85 -4.32 -6.68
C MET A 1 7.71 -5.21 -7.14
N ALA A 2 6.51 -5.03 -6.60
CA ALA A 2 5.35 -5.85 -6.97
C ALA A 2 4.12 -4.97 -7.23
N LEU A 3 3.56 -5.06 -8.43
CA LEU A 3 2.26 -4.48 -8.75
C LEU A 3 1.16 -5.35 -8.15
N ILE A 4 0.38 -4.80 -7.23
CA ILE A 4 -0.79 -5.48 -6.68
C ILE A 4 -1.81 -5.64 -7.80
N THR A 5 -2.30 -6.87 -7.99
CA THR A 5 -3.32 -7.16 -9.01
C THR A 5 -4.68 -7.50 -8.41
N ALA A 6 -4.75 -7.83 -7.13
CA ALA A 6 -5.98 -8.01 -6.38
C ALA A 6 -5.70 -8.01 -4.87
N PHE A 7 -6.72 -7.64 -4.09
CA PHE A 7 -6.74 -7.87 -2.64
C PHE A 7 -7.63 -9.06 -2.30
N ARG A 8 -7.28 -9.80 -1.24
CA ARG A 8 -8.10 -10.88 -0.72
C ARG A 8 -8.18 -10.76 0.79
N PHE A 9 -9.39 -10.72 1.32
CA PHE A 9 -9.60 -10.80 2.76
C PHE A 9 -9.18 -12.18 3.28
N ARG A 10 -8.51 -12.19 4.42
CA ARG A 10 -8.02 -13.40 5.09
C ARG A 10 -8.38 -13.32 6.57
N ASN A 11 -9.21 -14.25 7.03
CA ASN A 11 -9.61 -14.40 8.43
C ASN A 11 -8.85 -15.52 9.15
N ASP A 12 -7.91 -16.19 8.46
CA ASP A 12 -7.11 -17.29 8.99
C ASP A 12 -5.87 -16.82 9.77
N ARG A 13 -5.79 -15.53 10.12
CA ARG A 13 -4.60 -14.89 10.69
C ARG A 13 -4.95 -13.91 11.80
N THR A 14 -4.20 -13.97 12.91
CA THR A 14 -4.22 -12.93 13.95
C THR A 14 -3.31 -11.77 13.54
N VAL A 15 -3.87 -10.59 13.33
CA VAL A 15 -3.13 -9.37 12.93
C VAL A 15 -2.40 -8.79 14.15
N HIS A 16 -1.08 -8.65 14.04
CA HIS A 16 -0.23 -7.97 15.02
C HIS A 16 0.98 -7.36 14.29
N PHE A 17 1.41 -6.15 14.67
CA PHE A 17 2.63 -5.56 14.14
C PHE A 17 3.83 -5.97 15.02
N ARG A 18 4.98 -6.27 14.40
CA ARG A 18 6.22 -6.64 15.12
C ARG A 18 7.20 -5.47 15.26
N THR A 19 7.27 -4.63 14.23
CA THR A 19 8.21 -3.51 14.13
C THR A 19 7.47 -2.32 13.51
N GLN A 20 7.83 -1.11 13.95
CA GLN A 20 7.39 0.14 13.34
C GLN A 20 8.50 0.63 12.40
N VAL A 21 8.13 0.99 11.18
CA VAL A 21 9.04 1.42 10.12
C VAL A 21 8.46 2.65 9.42
N GLU A 22 9.33 3.46 8.83
CA GLU A 22 8.89 4.51 7.91
C GLU A 22 8.46 3.90 6.57
N CYS A 23 7.45 4.54 5.95
CA CYS A 23 7.01 4.20 4.62
C CYS A 23 7.09 5.45 3.72
N GLY A 24 8.01 5.42 2.76
CA GLY A 24 8.07 6.41 1.69
C GLY A 24 7.00 6.14 0.63
N TRP A 25 6.73 7.16 -0.19
CA TRP A 25 5.85 7.03 -1.34
C TRP A 25 6.35 7.87 -2.53
N THR A 26 6.11 7.37 -3.73
CA THR A 26 6.38 8.08 -4.98
C THR A 26 5.41 7.62 -6.06
N TYR A 27 5.38 8.30 -7.20
CA TYR A 27 4.59 7.88 -8.36
C TYR A 27 5.25 8.35 -9.65
N ASP A 28 5.00 7.65 -10.75
CA ASP A 28 5.49 8.11 -12.04
C ASP A 28 4.76 9.40 -12.48
N ARG A 29 5.57 10.41 -12.81
CA ARG A 29 5.12 11.73 -13.30
C ARG A 29 5.21 11.84 -14.81
N SER A 30 5.74 10.84 -15.51
CA SER A 30 5.78 10.79 -16.95
C SER A 30 4.34 10.71 -17.46
N GLY A 31 3.82 11.80 -18.02
CA GLY A 31 2.39 11.95 -18.35
C GLY A 31 1.88 11.03 -19.47
N ASN A 32 2.71 10.10 -19.95
CA ASN A 32 2.42 9.22 -21.07
C ASN A 32 1.91 7.84 -20.64
N GLU A 33 2.04 7.49 -19.37
CA GLU A 33 1.59 6.19 -18.83
C GLU A 33 0.54 6.37 -17.72
N PRO A 34 -0.31 5.35 -17.48
CA PRO A 34 -1.19 5.33 -16.31
C PRO A 34 -0.36 5.49 -15.03
N ARG A 35 -0.82 6.37 -14.12
CA ARG A 35 -0.11 6.60 -12.85
C ARG A 35 -0.02 5.32 -12.03
N ILE A 36 1.19 5.00 -11.59
CA ILE A 36 1.48 3.94 -10.63
C ILE A 36 1.96 4.60 -9.35
N LEU A 37 1.25 4.36 -8.24
CA LEU A 37 1.70 4.70 -6.89
C LEU A 37 2.65 3.61 -6.41
N GLN A 38 3.76 4.01 -5.81
CA GLN A 38 4.74 3.14 -5.18
C GLN A 38 4.87 3.48 -3.70
N LEU A 39 4.84 2.46 -2.86
CA LEU A 39 5.07 2.51 -1.42
C LEU A 39 6.30 1.68 -1.07
N GLU A 40 7.15 2.21 -0.20
CA GLU A 40 8.40 1.57 0.19
C GLU A 40 8.61 1.63 1.70
N THR A 41 8.83 0.48 2.34
CA THR A 41 9.19 0.46 3.77
C THR A 41 10.71 0.38 3.93
N TYR A 42 11.25 1.12 4.89
CA TYR A 42 12.69 1.13 5.17
C TYR A 42 13.04 0.35 6.44
N ALA A 43 14.09 -0.46 6.38
CA ALA A 43 14.69 -1.08 7.56
C ALA A 43 15.46 -0.02 8.37
N SER A 44 15.85 -0.37 9.61
CA SER A 44 16.54 0.56 10.51
C SER A 44 17.91 1.03 10.01
N ASP A 45 18.52 0.31 9.07
CA ASP A 45 19.77 0.67 8.40
C ASP A 45 19.56 1.54 7.14
N GLY A 46 18.31 1.95 6.87
CA GLY A 46 17.93 2.76 5.72
C GLY A 46 17.72 1.95 4.42
N THR A 47 17.91 0.63 4.44
CA THR A 47 17.68 -0.21 3.26
C THR A 47 16.18 -0.40 2.98
N THR A 48 15.81 -0.47 1.70
CA THR A 48 14.42 -0.76 1.31
C THR A 48 14.09 -2.23 1.59
N SER A 49 13.09 -2.47 2.42
CA SER A 49 12.65 -3.82 2.82
C SER A 49 11.57 -4.37 1.90
N GLN A 50 10.53 -3.58 1.60
CA GLN A 50 9.40 -4.01 0.77
C GLN A 50 8.99 -2.86 -0.15
N VAL A 51 8.56 -3.21 -1.36
CA VAL A 51 8.05 -2.25 -2.35
C VAL A 51 6.74 -2.77 -2.95
N LEU A 52 5.67 -2.00 -2.76
CA LEU A 52 4.32 -2.27 -3.27
C LEU A 52 3.94 -1.20 -4.30
N GLN A 53 3.29 -1.62 -5.37
CA GLN A 53 2.79 -0.73 -6.41
C GLN A 53 1.29 -0.91 -6.63
N LEU A 54 0.60 0.19 -6.89
CA LEU A 54 -0.83 0.24 -7.13
C LEU A 54 -1.10 1.08 -8.39
N ASP A 55 -1.92 0.55 -9.28
CA ASP A 55 -2.57 1.36 -10.31
C ASP A 55 -3.84 2.02 -9.74
N LYS A 56 -4.55 2.77 -10.57
CA LYS A 56 -5.80 3.43 -10.19
C LYS A 56 -6.85 2.44 -9.65
N SER A 57 -7.07 1.32 -10.36
CA SER A 57 -8.10 0.34 -9.99
C SER A 57 -7.84 -0.25 -8.61
N ARG A 58 -6.58 -0.55 -8.30
CA ARG A 58 -6.18 -1.12 -7.01
C ARG A 58 -6.12 -0.06 -5.91
N ALA A 59 -5.83 1.19 -6.24
CA ALA A 59 -5.96 2.29 -5.30
C ALA A 59 -7.44 2.48 -4.86
N GLU A 60 -8.41 2.33 -5.78
CA GLU A 60 -9.84 2.39 -5.46
C GLU A 60 -10.25 1.25 -4.51
N ASP A 61 -9.81 0.02 -4.77
CA ASP A 61 -10.05 -1.12 -3.87
C ASP A 61 -9.43 -0.89 -2.48
N LEU A 62 -8.19 -0.37 -2.44
CA LEU A 62 -7.52 -0.07 -1.18
C LEU A 62 -8.29 0.99 -0.37
N LEU A 63 -8.84 2.02 -1.04
CA LEU A 63 -9.69 3.00 -0.36
C LEU A 63 -10.94 2.33 0.22
N ALA A 64 -11.59 1.41 -0.49
CA ALA A 64 -12.73 0.67 0.06
C ALA A 64 -12.35 -0.13 1.31
N ILE A 65 -11.20 -0.83 1.28
CA ILE A 65 -10.67 -1.59 2.41
C ILE A 65 -10.37 -0.66 3.60
N ILE A 66 -9.72 0.48 3.38
CA ILE A 66 -9.40 1.45 4.45
C ILE A 66 -10.68 1.94 5.13
N ARG A 67 -11.73 2.24 4.35
CA ARG A 67 -13.03 2.68 4.88
C ARG A 67 -13.73 1.59 5.70
N GLU A 68 -13.62 0.34 5.27
CA GLU A 68 -14.15 -0.81 6.03
C GLU A 68 -13.42 -1.00 7.37
N VAL A 69 -12.08 -0.88 7.36
CA VAL A 69 -11.25 -1.08 8.56
C VAL A 69 -11.34 0.08 9.54
N PHE A 70 -11.46 1.32 9.04
CA PHE A 70 -11.47 2.54 9.84
C PHE A 70 -12.70 3.41 9.50
N PRO A 71 -13.91 3.01 9.93
CA PRO A 71 -15.15 3.67 9.54
C PRO A 71 -15.21 5.15 9.94
N ASP A 72 -14.53 5.54 11.02
CA ASP A 72 -14.56 6.91 11.54
C ASP A 72 -13.67 7.91 10.76
N LEU A 73 -12.82 7.45 9.81
CA LEU A 73 -12.00 8.32 8.97
C LEU A 73 -12.80 9.02 7.86
N VAL A 74 -14.02 8.54 7.57
CA VAL A 74 -14.89 9.11 6.53
C VAL A 74 -15.94 9.98 7.20
N ARG A 75 -15.54 11.18 7.62
CA ARG A 75 -16.46 12.26 7.99
C ARG A 75 -16.31 13.43 7.04
#